data_AF-B7VJB3-F1
#
_entry.id   AF-B7VJB3-F1
#
_cell.length_a   1.000
_cell.length_b   1.000
_cell.length_c   1.000
_cell.angle_alpha   90.00
_cell.angle_beta   90.00
_cell.angle_gamma   90.00
#
_symmetry.space_group_name_H-M   'P 1'
#
loop_
_entity.id
_entity.type
_entity.pdbx_description
1 polymer ?
#
loop_
_entity_poly.entity_id
_entity_poly.type
_entity_poly.pdbx_seq_one_letter_code
_entity_poly.pdbx_strand_id
1 'polypeptide(L)' 'MMAWSLKVQGLLSNSKTSVPILALALEGDPVSPPMDNQLVAIYSDYGKAKKIKAKSITQGYEQSLELAIKWLEDELFR' A
#
# COMPACT_ATOMS: atom_id res chain seq x y z
N MET A 1 11.58 6.62 -17.57
CA MET A 1 10.96 5.99 -16.38
C MET A 1 10.04 6.93 -15.61
N MET A 2 10.27 8.25 -15.57
CA MET A 2 9.41 9.20 -14.83
C MET A 2 7.91 9.11 -15.14
N ALA A 3 7.54 8.86 -16.41
CA ALA A 3 6.15 8.73 -16.84
C ALA A 3 5.40 7.51 -16.25
N TRP A 4 6.11 6.56 -15.62
CA TRP A 4 5.48 5.39 -14.97
C TRP A 4 5.05 5.67 -13.53
N SER A 5 5.41 6.82 -12.96
CA SER A 5 4.91 7.23 -11.65
C SER A 5 3.42 7.57 -11.73
N LEU A 6 2.61 6.94 -10.87
CA LEU A 6 1.17 7.21 -10.76
C LEU A 6 0.88 8.66 -10.37
N LYS A 7 1.80 9.31 -9.63
CA LYS A 7 1.72 10.73 -9.32
C LYS A 7 1.90 11.60 -10.57
N VAL A 8 2.90 11.28 -11.40
CA VAL A 8 3.15 11.99 -12.67
C VAL A 8 1.99 11.79 -13.65
N GLN A 9 1.34 10.62 -13.62
CA GLN A 9 0.14 10.33 -14.41
C GLN A 9 -1.12 11.06 -13.90
N GLY A 10 -1.07 11.73 -12.75
CA GLY A 10 -2.19 12.49 -12.19
C GLY A 10 -3.23 11.66 -11.42
N LEU A 11 -2.97 10.37 -11.17
CA LEU A 11 -3.88 9.50 -10.42
C LEU A 11 -3.87 9.79 -8.92
N LEU A 12 -2.73 10.28 -8.41
CA LEU A 12 -2.49 10.55 -6.98
C LEU A 12 -2.45 12.07 -6.68
N SER A 13 -3.29 12.85 -7.36
CA SER A 13 -3.36 14.31 -7.19
C SER A 13 -4.77 14.86 -7.00
N ASN A 14 -5.77 14.32 -7.70
CA ASN A 14 -7.12 14.92 -7.73
C ASN A 14 -8.26 13.94 -7.42
N SER A 15 -8.23 12.74 -7.98
CA SER A 15 -9.32 11.77 -7.84
C SER A 15 -9.08 10.83 -6.67
N LYS A 16 -10.06 10.73 -5.78
CA LYS A 16 -10.15 9.60 -4.86
C LYS A 16 -10.82 8.41 -5.52
N THR A 17 -10.42 7.22 -5.13
CA THR A 17 -11.11 5.97 -5.50
C THR A 17 -11.94 5.46 -4.33
N SER A 18 -13.13 4.95 -4.64
CA SER A 18 -13.98 4.25 -3.67
C SER A 18 -13.44 2.85 -3.32
N VAL A 19 -12.43 2.37 -4.06
CA VAL A 19 -11.80 1.08 -3.80
C VAL A 19 -10.91 1.19 -2.56
N PRO A 20 -11.09 0.32 -1.55
CA PRO A 20 -10.24 0.30 -0.35
C PRO A 20 -8.90 -0.38 -0.66
N ILE A 21 -7.81 0.39 -0.62
CA ILE A 21 -6.46 -0.06 -0.99
C ILE A 21 -5.59 -0.21 0.26
N LEU A 22 -5.06 -1.41 0.46
CA LEU A 22 -3.97 -1.67 1.39
C LEU A 22 -2.62 -1.56 0.67
N ALA A 23 -1.81 -0.58 1.05
CA ALA A 23 -0.48 -0.35 0.50
C ALA A 23 0.61 -0.70 1.53
N LEU A 24 1.46 -1.68 1.21
CA LEU A 24 2.46 -2.25 2.11
C LEU A 24 3.88 -2.05 1.57
N ALA A 25 4.84 -1.84 2.46
CA ALA A 25 6.27 -1.98 2.15
C ALA A 25 7.06 -2.44 3.37
N LEU A 26 8.16 -3.13 3.14
CA LEU A 26 9.12 -3.48 4.19
C LEU A 26 9.90 -2.24 4.63
N GLU A 27 10.31 -2.23 5.89
CA GLU A 27 11.19 -1.17 6.39
C GLU A 27 12.55 -1.20 5.69
N GLY A 28 12.95 -0.05 5.14
CA GLY A 28 14.21 0.10 4.42
C GLY A 28 14.16 -0.29 2.95
N ASP A 29 12.97 -0.58 2.40
CA ASP A 29 12.80 -0.81 0.96
C ASP A 29 13.18 0.46 0.17
N PRO A 30 14.23 0.41 -0.69
CA PRO A 30 14.66 1.57 -1.47
C PRO A 30 13.80 1.84 -2.71
N VAL A 31 12.96 0.89 -3.12
CA VAL A 31 12.08 0.98 -4.29
C VAL A 31 10.68 1.43 -3.91
N SER A 32 10.17 0.96 -2.76
CA SER A 32 8.84 1.31 -2.24
C SER A 32 8.94 2.09 -0.92
N PRO A 33 9.29 3.39 -0.96
CA PRO A 33 9.41 4.18 0.25
C PRO A 33 8.06 4.35 0.93
N PRO A 34 8.02 4.52 2.27
CA PRO A 34 6.75 4.64 3.01
C PRO A 34 5.85 5.78 2.54
N MET A 35 6.43 6.86 2.01
CA MET A 35 5.71 8.01 1.48
C MET A 35 4.86 7.66 0.25
N ASP A 36 5.32 6.74 -0.60
CA ASP A 36 4.59 6.34 -1.81
C ASP A 36 3.31 5.58 -1.44
N ASN A 37 3.42 4.65 -0.49
CA ASN A 37 2.27 3.91 0.02
C ASN A 37 1.29 4.81 0.80
N GLN A 38 1.81 5.79 1.55
CA GLN A 38 0.97 6.80 2.19
C GLN A 38 0.18 7.61 1.16
N LEU A 39 0.82 8.00 0.06
CA LEU A 39 0.16 8.73 -1.01
C LEU A 39 -0.98 7.90 -1.60
N VAL A 40 -0.76 6.62 -1.91
CA VAL A 40 -1.83 5.73 -2.40
C VAL A 40 -2.99 5.62 -1.41
N ALA A 41 -2.70 5.46 -0.10
CA ALA A 41 -3.74 5.33 0.91
C ALA A 41 -4.58 6.60 1.09
N ILE A 42 -4.00 7.80 0.92
CA ILE A 42 -4.73 9.08 1.03
C ILE A 42 -5.80 9.22 -0.07
N TYR A 43 -5.52 8.71 -1.26
CA TYR A 43 -6.42 8.77 -2.41
C TYR A 43 -7.38 7.57 -2.51
N SER A 44 -7.40 6.69 -1.52
CA SER A 44 -8.30 5.55 -1.44
C SER A 44 -9.26 5.71 -0.25
N ASP A 45 -10.56 5.55 -0.49
CA ASP A 45 -11.54 5.57 0.58
C ASP A 45 -11.33 4.35 1.49
N TYR A 46 -11.21 4.61 2.79
CA TYR A 46 -10.74 3.65 3.80
C TYR A 46 -9.35 3.06 3.56
N GLY A 47 -8.57 3.62 2.63
CA GLY A 47 -7.22 3.15 2.30
C GLY A 47 -6.28 3.16 3.49
N LYS A 48 -5.33 2.22 3.50
CA LYS A 48 -4.38 2.05 4.60
C LYS A 48 -2.97 1.82 4.08
N ALA A 49 -2.03 2.60 4.60
CA ALA A 49 -0.60 2.38 4.37
C ALA A 49 0.04 1.75 5.61
N LYS A 50 0.90 0.74 5.41
CA LYS A 50 1.64 0.11 6.51
C LYS A 50 3.08 -0.16 6.11
N LYS A 51 4.00 0.34 6.93
CA LYS A 51 5.41 -0.08 6.92
C LYS A 51 5.57 -1.31 7.80
N ILE A 52 6.07 -2.39 7.22
CA ILE A 52 6.27 -3.68 7.89
C ILE A 52 7.67 -3.71 8.52
N LYS A 53 7.69 -3.77 9.86
CA LYS A 53 8.92 -3.95 10.63
C LYS A 53 9.04 -5.41 11.03
N ALA A 54 10.03 -6.10 10.50
CA ALA A 54 10.26 -7.51 10.78
C ALA A 54 11.73 -7.76 11.10
N LYS A 55 11.99 -8.81 11.89
CA LYS A 55 13.36 -9.21 12.25
C LYS A 55 14.08 -9.90 11.10
N SER A 56 13.33 -10.53 10.20
CA SER A 56 13.83 -11.16 8.97
C SER A 56 12.93 -10.80 7.79
N ILE A 57 13.48 -10.91 6.58
CA ILE A 57 12.73 -10.64 5.33
C ILE A 57 11.55 -11.60 5.20
N THR A 58 11.75 -12.89 5.48
CA THR A 58 10.69 -13.92 5.45
C THR A 58 9.53 -13.55 6.36
N GLN A 59 9.83 -13.15 7.61
CA GLN A 59 8.80 -12.71 8.55
C GLN A 59 8.06 -11.46 8.02
N GLY A 60 8.77 -10.55 7.35
CA GLY A 60 8.15 -9.39 6.70
C GLY A 60 7.16 -9.78 5.60
N TYR A 61 7.49 -10.78 4.79
CA TYR A 61 6.58 -11.30 3.76
C TYR A 61 5.38 -12.04 4.36
N GLU A 62 5.58 -12.90 5.36
CA GLU A 62 4.49 -13.57 6.06
C GLU A 62 3.50 -12.56 6.65
N GLN A 63 3.99 -11.55 7.36
CA GLN A 63 3.16 -10.47 7.91
C GLN A 63 2.43 -9.67 6.81
N SER A 64 3.11 -9.43 5.68
CA SER A 64 2.49 -8.71 4.56
C SER A 64 1.35 -9.51 3.95
N LEU A 65 1.54 -10.82 3.78
CA LEU A 65 0.52 -11.73 3.25
C LEU A 65 -0.65 -11.89 4.21
N GLU A 66 -0.39 -12.05 5.50
CA GLU A 66 -1.44 -12.14 6.53
C GLU A 66 -2.33 -10.89 6.52
N LEU A 67 -1.73 -9.70 6.46
CA LEU A 67 -2.46 -8.45 6.36
C LEU A 67 -3.25 -8.33 5.06
N ALA A 68 -2.69 -8.81 3.95
CA ALA A 68 -3.39 -8.79 2.66
C ALA A 68 -4.62 -9.71 2.67
N ILE A 69 -4.50 -10.93 3.20
CA ILE A 69 -5.63 -11.86 3.32
C ILE A 69 -6.71 -11.26 4.19
N LYS A 70 -6.34 -10.72 5.37
CA LYS A 70 -7.31 -10.08 6.25
C LYS A 70 -8.04 -8.90 5.58
N TRP A 71 -7.32 -8.09 4.80
CA TRP A 71 -7.94 -6.99 4.06
C TRP A 71 -8.93 -7.47 3.01
N LEU A 72 -8.58 -8.52 2.29
CA LEU A 72 -9.47 -9.15 1.32
C LEU A 72 -10.68 -9.77 2.01
N GLU A 73 -10.50 -10.40 3.16
CA GLU A 73 -11.60 -10.93 3.97
C GLU A 73 -12.59 -9.84 4.38
N ASP A 74 -12.07 -8.74 4.95
CA ASP A 74 -12.85 -7.62 5.46
C ASP A 74 -13.62 -6.88 4.34
N GLU A 75 -13.06 -6.79 3.12
CA GLU A 75 -13.64 -5.98 2.03
C GLU A 75 -14.41 -6.81 0.98
N LEU A 76 -14.08 -8.10 0.77
CA LEU A 76 -14.80 -8.96 -0.19
C LEU A 76 -15.96 -9.73 0.43
N PHE A 77 -15.86 -10.12 1.70
CA PHE A 77 -16.89 -10.93 2.38
C PHE A 77 -17.69 -10.13 3.42
N ARG A 78 -17.77 -8.81 3.20
CA ARG A 78 -18.42 -7.84 4.08
C ARG A 78 -19.95 -7.96 4.09
#